data_AF-A0A537MZY2-F1
#
_entry.id   AF-A0A537MZY2-F1
#
_cell.length_a   1.000
_cell.length_b   1.000
_cell.length_c   1.000
_cell.angle_alpha   90.00
_cell.angle_beta   90.00
_cell.angle_gamma   90.00
#
_symmetry.space_group_name_H-M   'P 1'
#
loop_
_entity.id
_entity.type
_entity.pdbx_description
1 polymer ?
#
loop_
_entity_poly.entity_id
_entity_poly.type
_entity_poly.pdbx_seq_one_letter_code
_entity_poly.pdbx_strand_id
1 'polypeptide(L)'
;MDPAALFLSATGRLAPRPFAIGAVVIYAASLASQTLISAPVVARAGFWPFAAAQATLLWGWYALHAKRLRDADEDVGAAAGIATVYALAMVLLLFVAFFIRLGARPSEALAGSAMRWLGPLSFGVFGSGEFGGLGLILAAFLIAAFAPALVALAFSIWTGMRPTASAAP
;
A
#
# COMPACT_ATOMS: atom_id res chain seq x y z
N MET A 1 9.82 -20.59 -14.06
CA MET A 1 8.76 -20.48 -13.03
C MET A 1 7.56 -19.84 -13.70
N ASP A 2 6.37 -20.39 -13.50
CA ASP A 2 5.14 -19.80 -14.05
C ASP A 2 4.76 -18.52 -13.27
N PRO A 3 4.72 -17.34 -13.90
CA PRO A 3 4.37 -16.08 -13.23
C PRO A 3 2.95 -16.11 -12.64
N ALA A 4 2.03 -16.89 -13.23
CA ALA A 4 0.69 -17.06 -12.69
C ALA A 4 0.72 -17.84 -11.37
N ALA A 5 1.52 -18.91 -11.28
CA ALA A 5 1.69 -19.65 -10.03
C ALA A 5 2.38 -18.82 -8.93
N LEU A 6 3.21 -17.83 -9.31
CA LEU A 6 3.84 -16.88 -8.40
C LEU A 6 2.83 -15.95 -7.72
N PHE A 7 1.81 -15.50 -8.46
CA PHE A 7 0.79 -14.55 -7.96
C PHE A 7 -0.50 -15.22 -7.47
N LEU A 8 -0.97 -16.29 -8.10
CA LEU A 8 -2.30 -16.88 -7.83
C LEU A 8 -2.31 -17.85 -6.64
N SER A 9 -1.14 -18.30 -6.20
CA SER A 9 -1.01 -19.17 -5.03
C SER A 9 -0.12 -18.52 -3.99
N ALA A 10 -0.50 -18.62 -2.72
CA ALA A 10 0.38 -18.30 -1.59
C ALA A 10 1.21 -19.51 -1.13
N THR A 11 1.03 -20.70 -1.72
CA THR A 11 1.72 -21.94 -1.32
C THR A 11 3.03 -22.16 -2.08
N GLY A 12 3.94 -22.94 -1.49
CA GLY A 12 5.27 -23.22 -2.05
C GLY A 12 6.39 -22.45 -1.38
N ARG A 13 7.60 -22.59 -1.94
CA ARG A 13 8.84 -21.96 -1.46
C ARG A 13 9.41 -21.04 -2.52
N LEU A 14 9.99 -19.92 -2.10
CA LEU A 14 10.57 -18.91 -2.99
C LEU A 14 11.96 -18.51 -2.50
N ALA A 15 12.97 -18.76 -3.34
CA ALA A 15 14.35 -18.40 -3.05
C ALA A 15 14.56 -16.86 -2.94
N PRO A 16 15.66 -16.39 -2.32
CA PRO A 16 15.87 -14.97 -2.04
C PRO A 16 15.90 -14.06 -3.27
N ARG A 17 16.56 -14.48 -4.36
CA ARG A 17 16.68 -13.67 -5.59
C ARG A 17 15.33 -13.41 -6.28
N PRO A 18 14.49 -14.42 -6.59
CA PRO A 18 13.18 -14.16 -7.18
C PRO A 18 12.23 -13.44 -6.22
N PHE A 19 12.38 -13.62 -4.89
CA PHE A 19 11.67 -12.81 -3.90
C PHE A 19 12.02 -11.32 -4.02
N ALA A 20 13.32 -10.97 -4.06
CA ALA A 20 13.77 -9.58 -4.16
C ALA A 20 13.24 -8.89 -5.42
N ILE A 21 13.30 -9.58 -6.57
CA ILE A 21 12.75 -9.07 -7.83
C ILE A 21 11.24 -8.84 -7.70
N GLY A 22 10.50 -9.82 -7.17
CA GLY A 22 9.06 -9.70 -6.96
C GLY A 22 8.69 -8.55 -6.02
N ALA A 23 9.41 -8.39 -4.91
CA ALA A 23 9.20 -7.29 -3.97
C ALA A 23 9.43 -5.92 -4.64
N VAL A 24 10.52 -5.76 -5.40
CA VAL A 24 10.79 -4.52 -6.15
C VAL A 24 9.66 -4.22 -7.15
N VAL A 25 9.20 -5.23 -7.89
CA VAL A 25 8.08 -5.07 -8.84
C VAL A 25 6.81 -4.61 -8.12
N ILE A 26 6.49 -5.21 -6.97
CA ILE A 26 5.31 -4.81 -6.18
C ILE A 26 5.45 -3.37 -5.70
N TYR A 27 6.59 -2.97 -5.16
CA TYR A 27 6.77 -1.59 -4.68
C TYR A 27 6.74 -0.57 -5.82
N ALA A 28 7.36 -0.87 -6.97
CA ALA A 28 7.29 -0.03 -8.15
C ALA A 28 5.84 0.09 -8.68
N ALA A 29 5.10 -1.02 -8.72
CA ALA A 29 3.69 -1.02 -9.14
C ALA A 29 2.79 -0.31 -8.12
N SER A 30 3.07 -0.41 -6.82
CA SER A 30 2.39 0.35 -5.77
C SER A 30 2.58 1.85 -5.95
N LEU A 31 3.79 2.30 -6.30
CA LEU A 31 4.06 3.70 -6.62
C LEU A 31 3.33 4.13 -7.91
N ALA A 32 3.38 3.31 -8.96
CA ALA A 32 2.68 3.60 -10.21
C ALA A 32 1.15 3.67 -10.02
N SER A 33 0.60 2.85 -9.12
CA SER A 33 -0.85 2.82 -8.84
C SER A 33 -1.38 4.13 -8.25
N GLN A 34 -0.52 5.00 -7.69
CA GLN A 34 -0.92 6.31 -7.18
C GLN A 34 -1.53 7.20 -8.28
N THR A 35 -1.14 6.98 -9.54
CA THR A 35 -1.72 7.67 -10.70
C THR A 35 -3.22 7.41 -10.89
N LEU A 36 -3.73 6.30 -10.34
CA LEU A 36 -5.15 5.94 -10.37
C LEU A 36 -6.01 6.81 -9.44
N ILE A 37 -5.40 7.58 -8.54
CA ILE A 37 -6.09 8.58 -7.69
C ILE A 37 -6.16 9.95 -8.38
N SER A 38 -5.65 10.09 -9.61
CA SER A 38 -5.73 11.35 -10.35
C SER A 38 -7.18 11.79 -10.60
N ALA A 39 -7.41 13.10 -10.58
CA ALA A 39 -8.71 13.71 -10.81
C ALA A 39 -9.50 13.14 -12.01
N PRO A 40 -8.91 12.96 -13.22
CA PRO A 40 -9.65 12.41 -14.36
C PRO A 40 -10.10 10.95 -14.14
N VAL A 41 -9.29 10.13 -13.46
CA VAL A 41 -9.65 8.73 -13.17
C VAL A 41 -10.75 8.67 -12.12
N VAL A 42 -10.60 9.42 -11.02
CA VAL A 42 -11.59 9.46 -9.94
C VAL A 42 -12.93 10.04 -10.40
N ALA A 43 -12.91 11.03 -11.29
CA ALA A 43 -14.14 11.58 -11.87
C ALA A 43 -14.93 10.54 -12.67
N ARG A 44 -14.24 9.69 -13.44
CA ARG A 44 -14.87 8.71 -14.34
C ARG A 44 -15.23 7.38 -13.66
N ALA A 45 -14.33 6.86 -12.85
CA ALA A 45 -14.43 5.50 -12.28
C ALA A 45 -14.41 5.47 -10.75
N GLY A 46 -14.32 6.64 -10.10
CA GLY A 46 -14.15 6.71 -8.65
C GLY A 46 -12.81 6.14 -8.19
N PHE A 47 -12.77 5.69 -6.94
CA PHE A 47 -11.58 5.08 -6.36
C PHE A 47 -11.45 3.58 -6.67
N TRP A 48 -12.41 3.00 -7.41
CA TRP A 48 -12.42 1.56 -7.72
C TRP A 48 -11.17 1.05 -8.43
N PRO A 49 -10.61 1.72 -9.46
CA PRO A 49 -9.38 1.26 -10.10
C PRO A 49 -8.21 1.21 -9.12
N PHE A 50 -8.09 2.24 -8.28
CA PHE A 50 -7.06 2.29 -7.24
C PHE A 50 -7.26 1.18 -6.21
N ALA A 51 -8.48 0.99 -5.70
CA ALA A 51 -8.80 -0.06 -4.74
C ALA A 51 -8.49 -1.47 -5.28
N ALA A 52 -8.85 -1.74 -6.53
CA ALA A 52 -8.56 -3.03 -7.19
C ALA A 52 -7.05 -3.26 -7.37
N ALA A 53 -6.32 -2.23 -7.79
CA ALA A 53 -4.86 -2.30 -7.89
C ALA A 53 -4.22 -2.58 -6.52
N GLN A 54 -4.63 -1.85 -5.48
CA GLN A 54 -4.12 -2.04 -4.11
C GLN A 54 -4.43 -3.43 -3.56
N ALA A 55 -5.65 -3.94 -3.75
CA ALA A 55 -6.00 -5.30 -3.33
C ALA A 55 -5.14 -6.36 -4.02
N THR A 56 -4.90 -6.20 -5.33
CA THR A 56 -4.06 -7.10 -6.12
C THR A 56 -2.60 -7.05 -5.66
N LEU A 57 -2.07 -5.85 -5.43
CA LEU A 57 -0.70 -5.65 -4.96
C LEU A 57 -0.50 -6.19 -3.54
N LEU A 58 -1.47 -5.98 -2.66
CA LEU A 58 -1.45 -6.50 -1.29
C LEU A 58 -1.46 -8.03 -1.28
N TRP A 59 -2.31 -8.65 -2.11
CA TRP A 59 -2.33 -10.10 -2.27
C TRP A 59 -0.98 -10.62 -2.80
N GLY A 60 -0.45 -10.00 -3.85
CA GLY A 60 0.87 -10.34 -4.39
C GLY A 60 1.97 -10.21 -3.34
N TRP A 61 1.92 -9.16 -2.51
CA TRP A 61 2.88 -8.94 -1.45
C TRP A 61 2.81 -10.06 -0.43
N TYR A 62 1.61 -10.40 0.03
CA TYR A 62 1.39 -11.49 0.97
C TYR A 62 1.85 -12.83 0.40
N ALA A 63 1.50 -13.16 -0.85
CA ALA A 63 1.86 -14.41 -1.49
C ALA A 63 3.39 -14.59 -1.61
N LEU A 64 4.13 -13.55 -1.99
CA LEU A 64 5.60 -13.58 -2.04
C LEU A 64 6.21 -13.80 -0.66
N HIS A 65 5.73 -13.07 0.35
CA HIS A 65 6.25 -13.17 1.72
C HIS A 65 5.96 -14.53 2.33
N ALA A 66 4.74 -15.05 2.16
CA ALA A 66 4.37 -16.36 2.65
C ALA A 66 5.26 -17.45 2.04
N LYS A 67 5.57 -17.39 0.75
CA LYS A 67 6.50 -18.35 0.10
C LYS A 67 7.93 -18.20 0.57
N ARG A 68 8.40 -16.95 0.75
CA ARG A 68 9.76 -16.69 1.24
C ARG A 68 9.94 -17.15 2.69
N LEU A 69 8.96 -16.91 3.56
CA LEU A 69 8.99 -17.38 4.95
C LEU A 69 9.00 -18.90 5.02
N ARG A 70 8.17 -19.58 4.21
CA ARG A 70 8.20 -21.06 4.12
C ARG A 70 9.51 -21.61 3.55
N ASP A 71 10.20 -20.87 2.68
CA ASP A 71 11.55 -21.23 2.22
C ASP A 71 12.59 -21.10 3.33
N ALA A 72 12.37 -20.22 4.31
CA ALA A 72 13.17 -20.08 5.51
C ALA A 72 12.70 -20.95 6.69
N ASP A 73 11.67 -21.79 6.49
CA ASP A 73 11.00 -22.59 7.54
C ASP A 73 10.41 -21.77 8.71
N GLU A 74 9.98 -20.54 8.40
CA GLU A 74 9.38 -19.59 9.34
C GLU A 74 7.85 -19.53 9.19
N ASP A 75 7.16 -19.14 10.25
CA ASP A 75 5.70 -18.96 10.25
C ASP A 75 5.26 -17.78 9.38
N VAL A 76 4.08 -17.92 8.74
CA VAL A 76 3.51 -16.91 7.82
C VAL A 76 2.59 -15.91 8.52
N GLY A 77 2.31 -16.08 9.81
CA GLY A 77 1.37 -15.29 10.59
C GLY A 77 1.72 -13.80 10.63
N ALA A 78 3.01 -13.44 10.74
CA ALA A 78 3.44 -12.04 10.69
C ALA A 78 3.08 -11.36 9.35
N ALA A 79 3.30 -12.06 8.22
CA ALA A 79 2.92 -11.55 6.91
C ALA A 79 1.39 -11.40 6.77
N ALA A 80 0.62 -12.35 7.30
CA ALA A 80 -0.84 -12.27 7.31
C ALA A 80 -1.35 -11.11 8.17
N GLY A 81 -0.76 -10.89 9.35
CA GLY A 81 -1.10 -9.79 10.25
C GLY A 81 -0.83 -8.43 9.61
N ILE A 82 0.36 -8.23 9.03
CA ILE A 82 0.70 -6.99 8.31
C ILE A 82 -0.26 -6.76 7.15
N ALA A 83 -0.55 -7.80 6.35
CA ALA A 83 -1.47 -7.68 5.23
C ALA A 83 -2.89 -7.31 5.69
N THR A 84 -3.35 -7.88 6.80
CA THR A 84 -4.67 -7.57 7.39
C THR A 84 -4.75 -6.13 7.87
N VAL A 85 -3.73 -5.67 8.62
CA VAL A 85 -3.67 -4.27 9.10
C VAL A 85 -3.63 -3.30 7.91
N TYR A 86 -2.86 -3.60 6.88
CA TYR A 86 -2.80 -2.79 5.66
C TYR A 86 -4.16 -2.76 4.94
N ALA A 87 -4.84 -3.90 4.81
CA ALA A 87 -6.17 -3.97 4.21
C ALA A 87 -7.18 -3.09 4.96
N LEU A 88 -7.19 -3.17 6.29
CA LEU A 88 -8.06 -2.34 7.13
C LEU A 88 -7.75 -0.84 6.98
N ALA A 89 -6.46 -0.48 6.97
CA ALA A 89 -6.04 0.90 6.72
C ALA A 89 -6.49 1.41 5.34
N MET A 90 -6.40 0.58 4.30
CA MET A 90 -6.91 0.93 2.97
C MET A 90 -8.43 1.09 2.92
N VAL A 91 -9.18 0.21 3.58
CA VAL A 91 -10.64 0.34 3.68
C VAL A 91 -11.01 1.65 4.36
N LEU A 92 -10.35 1.98 5.47
CA LEU A 92 -10.55 3.23 6.18
C LEU A 92 -10.21 4.45 5.31
N LEU A 93 -9.09 4.42 4.58
CA LEU A 93 -8.69 5.51 3.69
C LEU A 93 -9.71 5.72 2.56
N LEU A 94 -10.17 4.63 1.93
CA LEU A 94 -11.19 4.69 0.88
C LEU A 94 -12.52 5.21 1.42
N PHE A 95 -12.89 4.84 2.64
CA PHE A 95 -14.07 5.35 3.32
C PHE A 95 -13.96 6.87 3.53
N VAL A 96 -12.85 7.35 4.11
CA VAL A 96 -12.60 8.79 4.28
C VAL A 96 -12.66 9.53 2.95
N ALA A 97 -12.00 9.02 1.91
CA ALA A 97 -12.00 9.61 0.58
C ALA A 97 -13.42 9.67 -0.05
N PHE A 98 -14.23 8.63 0.18
CA PHE A 98 -15.62 8.58 -0.26
C PHE A 98 -16.48 9.67 0.40
N PHE A 99 -16.39 9.85 1.73
CA PHE A 99 -17.16 10.89 2.43
C PHE A 99 -16.71 12.30 2.09
N ILE A 100 -15.41 12.55 1.90
CA ILE A 100 -14.91 13.83 1.40
C ILE A 100 -15.55 14.17 0.06
N ARG A 101 -15.65 13.19 -0.86
CA ARG A 101 -16.31 13.38 -2.15
C ARG A 101 -17.80 13.65 -2.02
N LEU A 102 -18.50 12.95 -1.13
CA LEU A 102 -19.95 13.11 -0.93
C LEU A 102 -20.30 14.47 -0.30
N GLY A 103 -19.44 14.98 0.60
CA GLY A 103 -19.61 16.28 1.26
C GLY A 103 -19.14 17.49 0.43
N ALA A 104 -18.41 17.28 -0.65
CA ALA A 104 -17.94 18.35 -1.52
C ALA A 104 -19.11 18.92 -2.35
N ARG A 105 -19.57 20.14 -2.03
CA ARG A 105 -20.51 20.88 -2.90
C ARG A 105 -19.83 21.25 -4.22
N PRO A 106 -20.55 21.27 -5.36
CA PRO A 106 -20.01 21.64 -6.65
C PRO A 106 -19.83 23.18 -6.70
N SER A 107 -18.77 23.69 -6.09
CA SER A 107 -18.26 25.03 -6.37
C SER A 107 -16.82 24.89 -6.85
N GLU A 108 -16.66 25.10 -8.15
CA GLU A 108 -15.45 25.41 -8.91
C GLU A 108 -14.20 25.76 -8.06
N ALA A 109 -13.30 24.79 -7.82
CA ALA A 109 -11.95 25.08 -7.30
C ALA A 109 -10.94 23.91 -7.41
N LEU A 110 -11.38 22.66 -7.59
CA LEU A 110 -10.48 21.49 -7.56
C LEU A 110 -9.99 21.01 -8.94
N ALA A 111 -10.18 21.82 -10.00
CA ALA A 111 -9.83 21.44 -11.37
C ALA A 111 -8.34 21.57 -11.73
N GLY A 112 -7.47 22.08 -10.84
CA GLY A 112 -6.07 22.38 -11.19
C GLY A 112 -4.97 21.90 -10.25
N SER A 113 -5.28 21.21 -9.14
CA SER A 113 -4.32 21.11 -8.03
C SER A 113 -3.86 19.71 -7.64
N ALA A 114 -4.41 18.63 -8.19
CA ALA A 114 -4.01 17.26 -7.82
C ALA A 114 -2.49 16.99 -7.92
N MET A 115 -1.80 17.64 -8.87
CA MET A 115 -0.33 17.61 -9.04
C MET A 115 0.43 18.67 -8.19
N ARG A 116 -0.29 19.65 -7.63
CA ARG A 116 0.25 20.67 -6.71
C ARG A 116 0.31 20.16 -5.26
N TRP A 117 -0.41 19.10 -4.89
CA TRP A 117 -0.55 18.63 -3.49
C TRP A 117 0.65 17.90 -2.87
N LEU A 118 1.71 17.61 -3.64
CA LEU A 118 3.01 17.26 -3.03
C LEU A 118 3.75 18.50 -2.46
N GLY A 119 3.36 19.72 -2.83
CA GLY A 119 3.96 20.98 -2.32
C GLY A 119 3.42 21.49 -0.96
N PRO A 120 2.12 21.41 -0.66
CA PRO A 120 1.55 21.85 0.62
C PRO A 120 1.67 20.85 1.77
N LEU A 121 2.03 19.59 1.51
CA LEU A 121 2.24 18.58 2.57
C LEU A 121 3.42 18.92 3.50
N SER A 122 4.30 19.84 3.10
CA SER A 122 5.42 20.34 3.93
C SER A 122 5.18 21.71 4.59
N PHE A 123 4.20 22.51 4.16
CA PHE A 123 4.03 23.90 4.66
C PHE A 123 2.59 24.30 5.05
N GLY A 124 1.54 23.68 4.50
CA GLY A 124 0.15 24.07 4.77
C GLY A 124 -0.43 23.46 6.05
N VAL A 125 -0.04 22.22 6.38
CA VAL A 125 -0.52 21.51 7.58
C VAL A 125 0.05 22.10 8.88
N PHE A 126 1.17 22.82 8.81
CA PHE A 126 1.85 23.42 9.96
C PHE A 126 1.68 24.95 10.07
N GLY A 127 1.13 25.62 9.04
CA GLY A 127 1.27 27.07 8.89
C GLY A 127 -0.01 27.91 8.92
N SER A 128 -1.18 27.37 8.56
CA SER A 128 -2.43 28.14 8.60
C SER A 128 -3.36 27.63 9.71
N GLY A 129 -3.66 28.50 10.67
CA GLY A 129 -4.57 28.23 11.79
C GLY A 129 -6.03 27.94 11.40
N GLU A 130 -6.32 27.70 10.12
CA GLU A 130 -7.67 27.48 9.57
C GLU A 130 -8.17 26.04 9.76
N PHE A 131 -7.28 25.06 9.98
CA PHE A 131 -7.68 23.65 10.12
C PHE A 131 -7.66 23.09 11.55
N GLY A 132 -7.21 23.85 12.57
CA GLY A 132 -7.33 23.49 14.00
C GLY A 132 -7.13 22.00 14.34
N GLY A 133 -7.97 21.46 15.24
CA GLY A 133 -7.94 20.04 15.62
C GLY A 133 -8.26 19.06 14.49
N LEU A 134 -8.99 19.48 13.45
CA LEU A 134 -9.35 18.64 12.31
C LEU A 134 -8.13 18.37 11.40
N GLY A 135 -7.23 19.34 11.28
CA GLY A 135 -5.94 19.18 10.61
C GLY A 135 -5.01 18.20 11.34
N LEU A 136 -4.97 18.26 12.68
CA LEU A 136 -4.24 17.28 13.51
C LEU A 136 -4.80 15.87 13.36
N ILE A 137 -6.13 15.73 13.34
CA ILE A 137 -6.80 14.45 13.12
C ILE A 137 -6.48 13.91 11.73
N LEU A 138 -6.58 14.72 10.68
CA LEU A 138 -6.22 14.33 9.31
C LEU A 138 -4.74 13.94 9.18
N ALA A 139 -3.83 14.68 9.82
CA ALA A 139 -2.41 14.36 9.86
C ALA A 139 -2.16 13.02 10.58
N ALA A 140 -2.83 12.78 11.72
CA ALA A 140 -2.74 11.51 12.43
C ALA A 140 -3.28 10.34 11.59
N PHE A 141 -4.38 10.53 10.86
CA PHE A 141 -4.90 9.53 9.92
C PHE A 141 -3.96 9.27 8.75
N LEU A 142 -3.31 10.30 8.22
CA LEU A 142 -2.29 10.16 7.17
C LEU A 142 -1.09 9.35 7.69
N ILE A 143 -0.54 9.71 8.85
CA ILE A 143 0.55 8.95 9.47
C ILE A 143 0.13 7.50 9.72
N ALA A 144 -1.06 7.28 10.27
CA ALA A 144 -1.62 5.95 10.50
C ALA A 144 -1.84 5.16 9.20
N ALA A 145 -2.17 5.83 8.09
CA ALA A 145 -2.31 5.20 6.78
C ALA A 145 -0.96 4.81 6.16
N PHE A 146 0.11 5.57 6.42
CA PHE A 146 1.46 5.27 5.92
C PHE A 146 2.26 4.32 6.82
N ALA A 147 1.96 4.23 8.11
CA ALA A 147 2.67 3.37 9.04
C ALA A 147 2.70 1.87 8.61
N PRO A 148 1.58 1.26 8.17
CA PRO A 148 1.60 -0.11 7.65
C PRO A 148 2.51 -0.29 6.43
N ALA A 149 2.66 0.73 5.58
CA ALA A 149 3.54 0.68 4.42
C ALA A 149 5.02 0.63 4.83
N LEU A 150 5.41 1.43 5.83
CA LEU A 150 6.76 1.42 6.40
C LEU A 150 7.07 0.09 7.10
N VAL A 151 6.12 -0.43 7.88
CA VAL A 151 6.24 -1.75 8.51
C VAL A 151 6.39 -2.85 7.46
N ALA A 152 5.57 -2.83 6.40
CA ALA A 152 5.67 -3.78 5.30
C ALA A 152 7.02 -3.71 4.58
N LEU A 153 7.58 -2.50 4.38
CA LEU A 153 8.90 -2.31 3.78
C LEU A 153 10.02 -2.88 4.65
N ALA A 154 10.04 -2.51 5.94
CA ALA A 154 11.02 -3.04 6.88
C ALA A 154 10.93 -4.58 6.96
N PHE A 155 9.70 -5.12 7.00
CA PHE A 155 9.45 -6.55 6.99
C PHE A 155 9.92 -7.22 5.70
N SER A 156 9.79 -6.55 4.55
CA SER A 156 10.28 -7.08 3.27
C SER A 156 11.79 -7.20 3.22
N ILE A 157 12.50 -6.20 3.75
CA ILE A 157 13.97 -6.23 3.87
C ILE A 157 14.37 -7.37 4.81
N TRP A 158 13.75 -7.45 5.99
CA TRP A 158 14.03 -8.50 6.96
C TRP A 158 13.77 -9.91 6.39
N THR A 159 12.64 -10.11 5.72
CA THR A 159 12.25 -11.39 5.11
C THR A 159 13.19 -11.78 3.96
N GLY A 160 13.66 -10.81 3.18
CA GLY A 160 14.61 -11.03 2.09
C GLY A 160 16.01 -11.43 2.55
N MET A 161 16.45 -10.94 3.71
CA MET A 161 17.77 -11.24 4.29
C MET A 161 17.86 -12.59 4.98
N ARG A 162 16.73 -13.29 5.18
CA ARG A 162 16.76 -14.63 5.77
C ARG A 162 17.61 -15.58 4.92
N PRO A 163 18.29 -16.57 5.51
CA PRO A 163 18.86 -17.68 4.75
C PRO A 163 17.76 -18.61 4.23
N THR A 164 18.04 -19.40 3.20
CA THR A 164 17.17 -20.53 2.82
C THR A 164 17.45 -21.67 3.79
N ALA A 165 16.40 -22.37 4.22
CA ALA A 165 16.59 -23.56 5.03
C ALA A 165 17.42 -24.57 4.22
N SER A 166 18.68 -24.77 4.62
CA SER A 166 19.55 -25.78 4.03
C SER A 166 18.81 -27.12 4.06
N ALA A 167 18.75 -27.81 2.93
CA ALA A 167 18.51 -29.24 2.96
C ALA A 167 19.57 -29.81 3.91
N ALA A 168 19.14 -30.32 5.07
CA ALA A 168 20.03 -30.98 5.99
C ALA A 168 20.82 -32.04 5.19
N PRO A 169 22.14 -32.17 5.41
CA PRO A 169 22.92 -33.23 4.79
C PRO A 169 22.35 -34.62 5.12
#